data_AF-A0A6A3DSC0-F1
#
_entry.id   AF-A0A6A3DSC0-F1
#
_cell.length_a   1.000
_cell.length_b   1.000
_cell.length_c   1.000
_cell.angle_alpha   90.00
_cell.angle_beta   90.00
_cell.angle_gamma   90.00
#
_symmetry.space_group_name_H-M   'P 1'
#
loop_
_entity.id
_entity.type
_entity.pdbx_description
1 polymer ?
#
loop_
_entity_poly.entity_id
_entity_poly.type
_entity_poly.pdbx_seq_one_letter_code
_entity_poly.pdbx_strand_id
1 'polypeptide(L)'
;MTNDPPSEPPAKLHRPAQDRRRSVLARKEYCELAPDELALVETPGRGVMSWPQYGILLKFGPGTTNAIEQTTGFPDYIPNLSKTTELEVVRVRWNPPSFKVLWDSAPWDDMFQQRLKFLNLHSADDLSVRAKSDLWSSCGRIVGPFG
;
A
#
# COMPACT_ATOMS: atom_id res chain seq x y z
N MET A 1 15.78 11.11 -50.44
CA MET A 1 14.75 10.76 -49.44
C MET A 1 15.45 10.77 -48.08
N THR A 2 15.29 11.85 -47.34
CA THR A 2 15.89 12.03 -46.01
C THR A 2 14.91 11.45 -45.00
N ASN A 3 15.30 10.41 -44.28
CA ASN A 3 14.46 9.81 -43.23
C ASN A 3 14.66 10.62 -41.94
N ASP A 4 13.65 11.40 -41.56
CA ASP A 4 13.60 12.01 -40.23
C ASP A 4 13.25 10.93 -39.18
N PRO A 5 13.87 10.97 -37.99
CA PRO A 5 13.57 10.02 -36.91
C PRO A 5 12.14 10.24 -36.36
N PRO A 6 11.51 9.20 -35.78
CA PRO A 6 10.15 9.32 -35.25
C PRO A 6 10.11 10.35 -34.12
N SER A 7 9.26 11.37 -34.26
CA SER A 7 9.01 12.37 -33.21
C SER A 7 8.53 11.68 -31.94
N GLU A 8 9.22 11.95 -30.83
CA GLU A 8 8.86 11.48 -29.50
C GLU A 8 7.45 12.01 -29.13
N PRO A 9 6.54 11.17 -28.62
CA PRO A 9 5.18 11.62 -28.31
C PRO A 9 5.21 12.73 -27.25
N PRO A 10 4.33 13.74 -27.36
CA PRO A 10 4.34 14.89 -26.46
C PRO A 10 4.19 14.42 -25.02
N ALA A 11 5.11 14.86 -24.16
CA ALA A 11 5.03 14.66 -22.72
C ALA A 11 3.64 15.06 -22.23
N LYS A 12 2.93 14.14 -21.58
CA LYS A 12 1.56 14.40 -21.09
C LYS A 12 1.60 15.63 -20.18
N LEU A 13 0.91 16.70 -20.60
CA LEU A 13 0.78 17.93 -19.81
C LEU A 13 0.36 17.61 -18.39
N HIS A 14 1.18 18.05 -17.43
CA HIS A 14 0.90 17.96 -16.00
C HIS A 14 -0.43 18.67 -15.71
N ARG A 15 -1.40 17.94 -15.15
CA ARG A 15 -2.72 18.48 -14.81
C ARG A 15 -2.77 18.78 -13.31
N PRO A 16 -2.99 20.04 -12.88
CA PRO A 16 -3.05 20.40 -11.46
C PRO A 16 -4.09 19.62 -10.63
N ALA A 17 -5.15 19.12 -11.27
CA ALA A 17 -6.16 18.27 -10.63
C ALA A 17 -5.61 16.90 -10.17
N GLN A 18 -4.56 16.39 -10.81
CA GLN A 18 -3.92 15.13 -10.46
C GLN A 18 -3.08 15.27 -9.18
N ASP A 19 -2.47 16.43 -8.96
CA ASP A 19 -1.65 16.71 -7.76
C ASP A 19 -2.46 16.74 -6.47
N ARG A 20 -3.72 17.14 -6.56
CA ARG A 20 -4.66 17.08 -5.42
C ARG A 20 -4.93 15.65 -4.97
N ARG A 21 -4.71 14.66 -5.83
CA ARG A 21 -4.83 13.22 -5.53
C ARG A 21 -3.49 12.59 -5.12
N ARG A 22 -2.42 13.39 -5.00
CA ARG A 22 -1.11 12.96 -4.48
C ARG A 22 -0.90 13.53 -3.09
N SER A 23 -0.27 12.75 -2.21
CA SER A 23 0.22 13.25 -0.92
C SER A 23 1.31 14.31 -1.11
N VAL A 24 1.76 14.93 -0.02
CA VAL A 24 2.78 16.00 -0.08
C VAL A 24 4.08 15.47 -0.65
N LEU A 25 4.60 14.36 -0.13
CA LEU A 25 5.85 13.79 -0.64
C LEU A 25 5.69 13.14 -2.03
N ALA A 26 4.51 12.64 -2.40
CA ALA A 26 4.27 12.11 -3.75
C ALA A 26 4.28 13.17 -4.87
N ARG A 27 4.31 14.46 -4.52
CA ARG A 27 4.45 15.56 -5.48
C ARG A 27 5.90 15.86 -5.83
N LYS A 28 6.83 15.50 -4.96
CA LYS A 28 8.26 15.60 -5.16
C LYS A 28 8.76 14.45 -6.02
N GLU A 29 9.85 14.67 -6.73
CA GLU A 29 10.60 13.57 -7.36
C GLU A 29 11.54 12.93 -6.33
N TYR A 30 11.95 11.68 -6.57
CA TYR A 30 12.76 10.92 -5.62
C TYR A 30 14.05 11.64 -5.19
N CYS A 31 14.72 12.32 -6.13
CA CYS A 31 15.95 13.07 -5.88
C CYS A 31 15.75 14.32 -5.01
N GLU A 32 14.51 14.76 -4.80
CA GLU A 32 14.15 15.93 -4.00
C GLU A 32 13.75 15.54 -2.56
N LEU A 33 13.67 14.23 -2.26
CA LEU A 33 13.34 13.74 -0.94
C LEU A 33 14.57 13.81 -0.02
N ALA A 34 14.39 14.41 1.15
CA ALA A 34 15.41 14.43 2.18
C ALA A 34 15.60 13.03 2.83
N PRO A 35 16.75 12.74 3.46
CA PRO A 35 17.01 11.41 4.04
C PRO A 35 15.97 10.96 5.09
N ASP A 36 15.44 11.88 5.87
CA ASP A 36 14.34 11.65 6.81
C ASP A 36 13.01 11.37 6.10
N GLU A 37 12.73 12.07 5.00
CA GLU A 37 11.56 11.82 4.14
C GLU A 37 11.64 10.44 3.46
N LEU A 38 12.85 9.99 3.09
CA LEU A 38 13.10 8.65 2.54
C LEU A 38 12.90 7.53 3.57
N ALA A 39 12.99 7.82 4.87
CA ALA A 39 12.75 6.86 5.94
C ALA A 39 11.28 6.85 6.41
N LEU A 40 10.44 7.77 5.91
CA LEU A 40 9.07 7.95 6.35
C LEU A 40 8.09 7.04 5.60
N VAL A 41 7.08 6.56 6.33
CA VAL A 41 5.86 5.98 5.77
C VAL A 41 4.76 7.02 5.92
N GLU A 42 4.38 7.70 4.83
CA GLU A 42 3.25 8.61 4.91
C GLU A 42 1.94 7.84 5.17
N THR A 43 1.02 8.42 5.92
CA THR A 43 -0.34 7.88 6.02
C THR A 43 -1.22 8.62 5.02
N PRO A 44 -1.71 7.97 3.94
CA PRO A 44 -2.54 8.65 2.96
C PRO A 44 -3.88 9.05 3.58
N GLY A 45 -4.28 10.32 3.34
CA GLY A 45 -5.63 10.78 3.67
C GLY A 45 -6.68 10.26 2.69
N ARG A 46 -7.97 10.41 3.03
CA ARG A 46 -9.08 10.03 2.15
C ARG A 46 -8.96 10.73 0.79
N GLY A 47 -9.04 9.95 -0.30
CA GLY A 47 -8.98 10.46 -1.67
C GLY A 47 -7.55 10.67 -2.21
N VAL A 48 -6.51 10.37 -1.42
CA VAL A 48 -5.13 10.29 -1.90
C VAL A 48 -4.92 8.97 -2.64
N MET A 49 -4.57 9.09 -3.92
CA MET A 49 -4.39 7.96 -4.83
C MET A 49 -2.94 7.50 -4.96
N SER A 50 -1.99 8.29 -4.47
CA SER A 50 -0.57 7.95 -4.47
C SER A 50 0.18 8.61 -3.31
N TRP A 51 1.07 7.88 -2.68
CA TRP A 51 1.88 8.31 -1.55
C TRP A 51 3.18 7.48 -1.48
N PRO A 52 4.31 8.03 -1.02
CA PRO A 52 5.55 7.28 -0.86
C PRO A 52 5.60 6.50 0.46
N GLN A 53 6.04 5.25 0.36
CA GLN A 53 6.43 4.43 1.51
C GLN A 53 7.94 4.21 1.48
N TYR A 54 8.64 4.70 2.50
CA TYR A 54 10.11 4.73 2.52
C TYR A 54 10.69 5.37 1.25
N GLY A 55 10.06 6.42 0.73
CA GLY A 55 10.47 7.05 -0.54
C GLY A 55 10.15 6.26 -1.82
N ILE A 56 9.54 5.07 -1.77
CA ILE A 56 9.04 4.36 -2.95
C ILE A 56 7.63 4.88 -3.25
N LEU A 57 7.40 5.48 -4.42
CA LEU A 57 6.08 6.01 -4.78
C LEU A 57 5.08 4.88 -5.02
N LEU A 58 4.05 4.79 -4.18
CA LEU A 58 2.94 3.87 -4.34
C LEU A 58 1.76 4.54 -5.05
N LYS A 59 0.98 3.76 -5.79
CA LYS A 59 -0.27 4.16 -6.44
C LYS A 59 -1.32 3.06 -6.32
N PHE A 60 -2.60 3.39 -6.47
CA PHE A 60 -3.62 2.33 -6.53
C PHE A 60 -3.33 1.32 -7.64
N GLY A 61 -3.50 0.04 -7.28
CA GLY A 61 -3.47 -1.07 -8.22
C GLY A 61 -4.62 -1.01 -9.24
N PRO A 62 -4.50 -1.71 -10.37
CA PRO A 62 -5.61 -1.88 -11.29
C PRO A 62 -6.77 -2.58 -10.55
N GLY A 63 -7.98 -2.00 -10.59
CA GLY A 63 -9.17 -2.57 -9.96
C GLY A 63 -9.47 -2.10 -8.53
N THR A 64 -8.58 -1.30 -7.90
CA THR A 64 -8.74 -0.83 -6.52
C THR A 64 -9.12 0.66 -6.43
N THR A 65 -9.71 1.22 -7.50
CA THR A 65 -10.03 2.66 -7.64
C THR A 65 -10.95 3.21 -6.54
N ASN A 66 -11.69 2.34 -5.83
CA ASN A 66 -12.60 2.69 -4.74
C ASN A 66 -12.09 2.26 -3.35
N ALA A 67 -10.86 1.77 -3.23
CA ALA A 67 -10.33 1.37 -1.93
C ALA A 67 -10.12 2.62 -1.06
N ILE A 68 -10.72 2.60 0.13
CA ILE A 68 -10.75 3.74 1.05
C ILE A 68 -9.65 3.61 2.11
N GLU A 69 -9.23 2.38 2.42
CA GLU A 69 -8.32 2.03 3.50
C GLU A 69 -7.39 0.91 3.04
N GLN A 70 -6.17 0.87 3.57
CA GLN A 70 -5.21 -0.20 3.29
C GLN A 70 -5.61 -1.45 4.08
N THR A 71 -5.96 -2.53 3.38
CA THR A 71 -6.15 -3.84 4.02
C THR A 71 -4.79 -4.46 4.33
N THR A 72 -4.54 -4.82 5.59
CA THR A 72 -3.31 -5.56 5.97
C THR A 72 -3.28 -6.90 5.25
N GLY A 73 -2.23 -7.18 4.47
CA GLY A 73 -2.03 -8.43 3.74
C GLY A 73 -2.48 -8.41 2.26
N PHE A 74 -3.37 -7.50 1.87
CA PHE A 74 -3.77 -7.27 0.47
C PHE A 74 -3.73 -5.77 0.18
N PRO A 75 -2.54 -5.23 -0.14
CA PRO A 75 -2.40 -3.79 -0.29
C PRO A 75 -3.12 -3.34 -1.58
N ASP A 76 -4.03 -2.39 -1.42
CA ASP A 76 -4.71 -1.74 -2.56
C ASP A 76 -3.76 -0.88 -3.40
N TYR A 77 -2.57 -0.59 -2.85
CA TYR A 77 -1.52 0.18 -3.46
C TYR A 77 -0.36 -0.70 -3.92
N ILE A 78 0.21 -0.37 -5.08
CA ILE A 78 1.37 -1.02 -5.68
C ILE A 78 2.45 0.02 -5.98
N PRO A 79 3.75 -0.35 -6.00
CA PRO A 79 4.80 0.52 -6.48
C PRO A 79 4.53 1.04 -7.88
N ASN A 80 4.83 2.31 -8.14
CA ASN A 80 4.59 2.94 -9.42
C ASN A 80 5.66 2.60 -10.47
N LEU A 81 5.72 1.32 -10.87
CA LEU A 81 6.74 0.80 -11.80
C LEU A 81 6.65 1.33 -13.23
N SER A 82 5.63 2.14 -13.56
CA SER A 82 5.54 2.80 -14.87
C SER A 82 6.48 4.00 -15.01
N LYS A 83 7.06 4.50 -13.90
CA LYS A 83 8.13 5.51 -13.93
C LYS A 83 9.48 4.80 -13.86
N THR A 84 10.38 5.08 -14.81
CA THR A 84 11.72 4.47 -14.86
C THR A 84 12.54 4.77 -13.60
N THR A 85 12.47 5.99 -13.08
CA THR A 85 13.14 6.40 -11.86
C THR A 85 12.71 5.59 -10.64
N GLU A 86 11.40 5.39 -10.46
CA GLU A 86 10.86 4.54 -9.38
C GLU A 86 11.27 3.08 -9.54
N LEU A 87 11.28 2.57 -10.76
CA LEU A 87 11.72 1.20 -11.05
C LEU A 87 13.20 0.99 -10.68
N GLU A 88 14.06 1.96 -10.99
CA GLU A 88 15.49 1.93 -10.62
C GLU A 88 15.68 1.97 -9.11
N VAL A 89 14.95 2.84 -8.40
CA VAL A 89 14.97 2.90 -6.93
C VAL A 89 14.58 1.56 -6.31
N VAL A 90 13.50 0.94 -6.78
CA VAL A 90 13.06 -0.38 -6.30
C VAL A 90 14.12 -1.44 -6.56
N ARG A 91 14.76 -1.42 -7.74
CA ARG A 91 15.84 -2.37 -8.09
C ARG A 91 17.07 -2.22 -7.21
N VAL A 92 17.51 -0.99 -6.93
CA VAL A 92 18.70 -0.74 -6.08
C VAL A 92 18.46 -1.19 -4.64
N ARG A 93 17.22 -1.05 -4.15
CA ARG A 93 16.83 -1.47 -2.80
C ARG A 93 16.58 -2.96 -2.68
N TRP A 94 16.31 -3.64 -3.80
CA TRP A 94 16.15 -5.08 -3.81
C TRP A 94 17.46 -5.76 -3.41
N ASN A 95 17.42 -6.55 -2.34
CA ASN A 95 18.55 -7.32 -1.85
C ASN A 95 18.27 -8.82 -2.06
N PRO A 96 18.64 -9.38 -3.24
CA PRO A 96 18.42 -10.79 -3.53
C PRO A 96 19.06 -11.74 -2.50
N PRO A 97 20.30 -11.50 -2.01
CA PRO A 97 20.87 -12.33 -0.95
C PRO A 97 20.01 -12.42 0.32
N SER A 98 19.55 -11.28 0.85
CA SER A 98 18.70 -11.29 2.05
C SER A 98 17.35 -11.96 1.81
N PHE A 99 16.75 -11.74 0.64
CA PHE A 99 15.51 -12.45 0.26
C PHE A 99 15.73 -13.96 0.18
N LYS A 100 16.86 -14.41 -0.40
CA LYS A 100 17.18 -15.83 -0.50
C LYS A 100 17.32 -16.48 0.88
N VAL A 101 17.98 -15.81 1.83
CA VAL A 101 18.06 -16.31 3.22
C VAL A 101 16.66 -16.45 3.84
N LEU A 102 15.80 -15.45 3.67
CA LEU A 102 14.41 -15.53 4.14
C LEU A 102 13.65 -16.68 3.46
N TRP A 103 13.79 -16.83 2.14
CA TRP A 103 13.13 -17.86 1.36
C TRP A 103 13.59 -19.27 1.77
N ASP A 104 14.90 -19.48 1.87
CA ASP A 104 15.51 -20.76 2.27
C ASP A 104 15.17 -21.12 3.72
N SER A 105 14.97 -20.12 4.59
CA SER A 105 14.50 -20.35 5.97
C SER A 105 13.04 -20.78 6.09
N ALA A 106 12.24 -20.61 5.02
CA ALA A 106 10.83 -21.00 4.95
C ALA A 106 10.02 -20.73 6.23
N PRO A 107 10.03 -19.51 6.80
CA PRO A 107 9.47 -19.24 8.13
C PRO A 107 7.94 -19.45 8.18
N TRP A 108 7.28 -19.43 7.02
CA TRP A 108 5.86 -19.76 6.91
C TRP A 108 5.55 -21.21 7.30
N ASP A 109 6.49 -22.15 7.14
CA ASP A 109 6.30 -23.54 7.57
C ASP A 109 6.21 -23.62 9.09
N ASP A 110 7.12 -22.95 9.79
CA ASP A 110 7.09 -22.84 11.25
C ASP A 110 5.82 -22.14 11.72
N MET A 111 5.48 -20.99 11.13
CA MET A 111 4.23 -20.27 11.43
C MET A 111 3.00 -21.16 11.21
N PHE A 112 2.98 -21.94 10.12
CA PHE A 112 1.89 -22.85 9.83
C PHE A 112 1.85 -24.01 10.84
N GLN A 113 2.98 -24.61 11.19
CA GLN A 113 3.03 -25.71 12.15
C GLN A 113 2.64 -25.26 13.57
N GLN A 114 3.08 -24.06 13.96
CA GLN A 114 2.80 -23.43 15.25
C GLN A 114 1.47 -22.68 15.29
N ARG A 115 0.71 -22.64 14.18
CA ARG A 115 -0.61 -22.00 14.17
C ARG A 115 -1.52 -22.63 15.22
N LEU A 116 -2.42 -21.81 15.76
CA LEU A 116 -3.48 -22.31 16.64
C LEU A 116 -4.30 -23.36 15.90
N LYS A 117 -4.30 -24.60 16.42
CA LYS A 117 -5.05 -25.73 15.84
C LYS A 117 -6.47 -25.84 16.37
N PHE A 118 -6.82 -24.98 17.32
CA PHE A 118 -8.12 -24.95 17.98
C PHE A 118 -8.73 -23.56 17.79
N LEU A 119 -10.03 -23.55 17.52
CA LEU A 119 -10.83 -22.33 17.56
C LEU A 119 -11.12 -22.00 19.03
N ASN A 120 -10.57 -20.89 19.52
CA ASN A 120 -10.98 -20.35 20.81
C ASN A 120 -12.28 -19.58 20.61
N LEU A 121 -13.40 -20.23 20.91
CA LEU A 121 -14.70 -19.59 20.97
C LEU A 121 -14.86 -19.06 22.40
N HIS A 122 -14.94 -17.74 22.55
CA HIS A 122 -15.35 -17.13 23.80
C HIS A 122 -16.87 -17.15 23.86
N SER A 123 -17.45 -17.67 24.96
CA SER A 123 -18.86 -17.41 25.23
C SER A 123 -19.04 -15.91 25.36
N ALA A 124 -20.11 -15.37 24.77
CA ALA A 124 -20.45 -13.97 24.97
C ALA A 124 -20.55 -13.67 26.46
N ASP A 125 -21.08 -14.59 27.27
CA ASP A 125 -21.26 -14.40 28.72
C ASP A 125 -19.94 -14.18 29.47
N ASP A 126 -18.85 -14.80 29.02
CA ASP A 126 -17.51 -14.73 29.62
C ASP A 126 -16.74 -13.46 29.25
N LEU A 127 -17.25 -12.67 28.29
CA LEU A 127 -16.63 -11.42 27.90
C LEU A 127 -16.90 -10.33 28.95
N SER A 128 -15.87 -9.51 29.21
CA SER A 128 -16.04 -8.30 30.02
C SER A 128 -17.07 -7.35 29.38
N VAL A 129 -17.71 -6.52 30.20
CA VAL A 129 -18.69 -5.52 29.72
C VAL A 129 -18.10 -4.64 28.60
N ARG A 130 -16.81 -4.29 28.71
CA ARG A 130 -16.09 -3.53 27.68
C ARG A 130 -15.93 -4.33 26.38
N ALA A 131 -15.48 -5.58 26.47
CA ALA A 131 -15.32 -6.45 25.31
C ALA A 131 -16.67 -6.71 24.61
N LYS A 132 -17.76 -6.88 25.36
CA LYS A 132 -19.13 -6.99 24.82
C LYS A 132 -19.54 -5.74 24.06
N SER A 133 -19.31 -4.57 24.64
CA SER A 133 -19.62 -3.27 24.02
C SER A 133 -18.83 -3.04 22.73
N ASP A 134 -17.55 -3.37 22.71
CA ASP A 134 -16.68 -3.22 21.54
C ASP A 134 -17.09 -4.18 20.41
N LEU A 135 -17.50 -5.42 20.74
CA LEU A 135 -17.99 -6.40 19.78
C LEU A 135 -19.31 -5.94 19.13
N TRP A 136 -20.24 -5.42 19.93
CA TRP A 136 -21.51 -4.87 19.44
C TRP A 136 -21.30 -3.62 18.57
N SER A 137 -20.33 -2.79 18.94
CA SER A 137 -19.97 -1.57 18.18
C SER A 137 -19.33 -1.89 16.82
N SER A 138 -18.64 -3.03 16.71
CA SER A 138 -18.07 -3.55 15.45
C SER A 138 -19.14 -4.18 14.54
N CYS A 139 -20.07 -4.98 15.10
CA CYS A 139 -21.15 -5.60 14.34
C CYS A 139 -22.29 -4.63 13.94
N GLY A 140 -22.43 -3.48 14.62
CA GLY A 140 -23.47 -2.48 14.34
C GLY A 140 -23.37 -1.78 12.98
N ARG A 141 -22.36 -2.07 12.15
CA ARG A 141 -22.20 -1.47 10.82
C ARG A 141 -22.73 -2.34 9.66
N ILE A 142 -23.33 -3.51 9.94
CA ILE A 142 -23.85 -4.42 8.90
C ILE A 142 -25.39 -4.41 8.78
N VAL A 143 -26.13 -3.82 9.71
CA VAL A 143 -27.59 -3.70 9.58
C VAL A 143 -27.98 -2.24 9.46
N GLY A 144 -27.99 -1.73 8.22
CA GLY A 144 -28.71 -0.51 7.90
C GLY A 144 -30.23 -0.71 8.04
N PRO A 145 -31.00 0.35 8.35
CA PRO A 145 -32.43 0.23 8.53
C PRO A 145 -33.08 0.02 7.16
N PHE A 146 -33.72 -1.13 6.95
CA PHE A 146 -34.78 -1.24 5.96
C PHE A 146 -36.01 -0.53 6.54
N GLY A 147 -36.28 0.68 6.04
CA GLY A 147 -37.61 1.28 6.03
C GLY A 147 -38.33 0.93 4.74
#